data_AF-A0A102D613-F1
#
_entry.id   AF-A0A102D613-F1
#
_cell.length_a   1.000
_cell.length_b   1.000
_cell.length_c   1.000
_cell.angle_alpha   90.00
_cell.angle_beta   90.00
_cell.angle_gamma   90.00
#
_symmetry.space_group_name_H-M   'P 1'
#
loop_
_entity.id
_entity.type
_entity.pdbx_description
1 polymer ?
#
loop_
_entity_poly.entity_id
_entity_poly.type
_entity_poly.pdbx_seq_one_letter_code
_entity_poly.pdbx_strand_id
1 'polypeptide(L)'
;MRSFDAQQQHTMDWKCAPATKLESTIAAFKAVLPGWWFSLGESQLTAYASYAPTGESEHIALIPVDKRFDSGFHADLPQPATLSAALLDVLGQALAAIQEAEEAEEAST
;
A
#
# COMPACT_ATOMS: atom_id res chain seq x y z
N MET A 1 45.92 26.78 3.44
CA MET A 1 45.84 25.33 3.67
C MET A 1 44.85 25.11 4.80
N ARG A 2 43.56 24.94 4.48
CA ARG A 2 42.52 24.70 5.49
C ARG A 2 42.37 23.18 5.64
N SER A 3 42.61 22.69 6.84
CA SER A 3 42.32 21.32 7.25
C SER A 3 40.84 21.04 7.00
N PHE A 4 40.56 19.98 6.24
CA PHE A 4 39.24 19.38 6.22
C PHE A 4 39.14 18.50 7.47
N ASP A 5 38.53 19.04 8.51
CA ASP A 5 38.16 18.26 9.69
C ASP A 5 37.26 17.10 9.27
N ALA A 6 37.54 15.95 9.86
CA ALA A 6 36.93 14.66 9.58
C ALA A 6 35.41 14.75 9.57
N GLN A 7 34.81 14.55 8.40
CA GLN A 7 33.38 14.28 8.29
C GLN A 7 33.09 13.02 9.11
N GLN A 8 32.30 13.17 10.17
CA GLN A 8 31.74 12.04 10.91
C GLN A 8 30.99 11.15 9.91
N GLN A 9 31.57 9.99 9.60
CA GLN A 9 30.89 8.92 8.89
C GLN A 9 29.87 8.31 9.85
N HIS A 10 28.70 8.93 9.95
CA HIS A 10 27.51 8.23 10.41
C HIS A 10 27.05 7.35 9.23
N THR A 11 27.63 6.15 9.12
CA THR A 11 27.09 5.12 8.24
C THR A 11 25.75 4.68 8.84
N MET A 12 24.68 5.38 8.48
CA MET A 12 23.35 4.79 8.59
C MET A 12 23.36 3.59 7.64
N ASP A 13 23.45 2.38 8.20
CA ASP A 13 23.35 1.16 7.41
C ASP A 13 22.05 1.21 6.61
N TRP A 14 22.16 1.39 5.29
CA TRP A 14 21.00 1.53 4.42
C TRP A 14 20.18 0.25 4.50
N LYS A 15 19.05 0.30 5.23
CA LYS A 15 18.14 -0.84 5.34
C LYS A 15 17.34 -0.92 4.04
N CYS A 16 17.62 -1.95 3.25
CA CYS A 16 16.87 -2.25 2.03
C CYS A 16 16.47 -3.71 2.11
N ALA A 17 15.17 -3.98 2.02
CA ALA A 17 14.71 -5.35 1.88
C ALA A 17 14.78 -5.74 0.38
N PRO A 18 15.16 -6.98 0.04
CA PRO A 18 15.09 -7.43 -1.34
C PRO A 18 13.66 -7.27 -1.90
N ALA A 19 13.53 -6.78 -3.14
CA ALA A 19 12.25 -6.62 -3.83
C ALA A 19 11.62 -7.96 -4.29
N THR A 20 11.74 -9.00 -3.46
CA THR A 20 11.21 -10.34 -3.76
C THR A 20 9.69 -10.32 -3.85
N LYS A 21 9.15 -11.09 -4.82
CA LYS A 21 7.71 -11.32 -5.05
C LYS A 21 6.88 -10.11 -5.48
N LEU A 22 7.50 -8.94 -5.68
CA LEU A 22 6.78 -7.72 -6.03
C LEU A 22 5.90 -7.89 -7.27
N GLU A 23 6.45 -8.45 -8.36
CA GLU A 23 5.71 -8.65 -9.62
C GLU A 23 4.52 -9.59 -9.46
N SER A 24 4.70 -10.72 -8.77
CA SER A 24 3.61 -11.67 -8.52
C SER A 24 2.51 -11.06 -7.64
N THR A 25 2.87 -10.21 -6.68
CA THR A 25 1.91 -9.54 -5.80
C THR A 25 1.14 -8.46 -6.57
N ILE A 26 1.80 -7.70 -7.45
CA ILE A 26 1.12 -6.75 -8.34
C ILE A 26 0.16 -7.47 -9.28
N ALA A 27 0.57 -8.63 -9.83
CA ALA A 27 -0.30 -9.43 -10.70
C ALA A 27 -1.55 -9.93 -9.94
N ALA A 28 -1.37 -10.43 -8.71
CA ALA A 28 -2.48 -10.84 -7.86
C ALA A 28 -3.41 -9.67 -7.52
N PHE A 29 -2.87 -8.51 -7.12
CA PHE A 29 -3.65 -7.29 -6.87
C PHE A 29 -4.50 -6.91 -8.08
N LYS A 30 -3.91 -6.86 -9.28
CA LYS A 30 -4.63 -6.51 -10.52
C LYS A 30 -5.74 -7.50 -10.88
N ALA A 31 -5.57 -8.77 -10.52
CA ALA A 31 -6.58 -9.80 -10.75
C ALA A 31 -7.74 -9.71 -9.75
N VAL A 32 -7.44 -9.37 -8.49
CA VAL A 32 -8.43 -9.31 -7.40
C VAL A 32 -9.19 -7.99 -7.40
N LEU A 33 -8.53 -6.87 -7.70
CA LEU A 33 -9.10 -5.53 -7.70
C LEU A 33 -8.94 -4.86 -9.07
N PRO A 34 -9.64 -5.37 -10.12
CA PRO A 34 -9.57 -4.76 -11.45
C PRO A 34 -10.11 -3.32 -11.42
N GLY A 35 -9.46 -2.42 -12.16
CA GLY A 35 -9.85 -1.01 -12.21
C GLY A 35 -9.44 -0.18 -10.99
N TRP A 36 -8.62 -0.71 -10.08
CA TRP A 36 -8.02 0.06 -9.00
C TRP A 36 -6.66 0.64 -9.38
N TRP A 37 -6.34 1.83 -8.90
CA TRP A 37 -4.99 2.38 -9.00
C TRP A 37 -4.14 1.93 -7.81
N PHE A 38 -2.82 1.92 -7.98
CA PHE A 38 -1.89 1.67 -6.90
C PHE A 38 -0.64 2.55 -6.98
N SER A 39 -0.07 2.88 -5.83
CA SER A 39 1.25 3.49 -5.69
C SER A 39 2.08 2.76 -4.63
N LEU A 40 3.40 2.81 -4.78
CA LEU A 40 4.37 2.09 -3.98
C LEU A 40 5.61 2.92 -3.77
N GLY A 41 6.26 2.78 -2.62
CA GLY A 41 7.58 3.33 -2.41
C GLY A 41 8.29 2.75 -1.21
N GLU A 42 9.62 2.83 -1.25
CA GLU A 42 10.51 2.36 -0.19
C GLU A 42 11.43 3.51 0.21
N SER A 43 11.63 3.66 1.51
CA SER A 43 12.55 4.60 2.12
C SER A 43 13.42 3.91 3.17
N GLN A 44 14.30 4.67 3.82
CA GLN A 44 15.08 4.18 4.97
C GLN A 44 14.25 3.82 6.19
N LEU A 45 13.05 4.40 6.30
CA LEU A 45 12.21 4.23 7.46
C LEU A 45 11.16 3.16 7.21
N THR A 46 10.60 3.13 6.00
CA THR A 46 9.41 2.35 5.71
C THR A 46 9.32 1.85 4.27
N ALA A 47 8.50 0.82 4.06
CA ALA A 47 7.93 0.43 2.79
C ALA A 47 6.42 0.71 2.81
N TYR A 48 5.92 1.43 1.81
CA TYR A 48 4.52 1.85 1.76
C TYR A 48 3.83 1.46 0.46
N ALA A 49 2.51 1.30 0.56
CA ALA A 49 1.61 1.06 -0.55
C ALA A 49 0.32 1.85 -0.36
N SER A 50 -0.36 2.17 -1.46
CA SER A 50 -1.66 2.83 -1.42
C SER A 50 -2.53 2.43 -2.60
N TYR A 51 -3.82 2.18 -2.37
CA TYR A 51 -4.80 1.84 -3.41
C TYR A 51 -6.08 2.64 -3.26
N ALA A 52 -6.78 2.88 -4.37
CA ALA A 52 -8.20 3.20 -4.35
C ALA A 52 -8.87 2.76 -5.67
N PRO A 53 -10.21 2.58 -5.67
CA PRO A 53 -10.94 2.33 -6.91
C PRO A 53 -10.83 3.52 -7.86
N THR A 54 -10.91 3.26 -9.17
CA THR A 54 -11.13 4.29 -10.19
C THR A 54 -12.54 4.15 -10.76
N GLY A 55 -12.92 5.02 -11.70
CA GLY A 55 -14.19 4.91 -12.43
C GLY A 55 -14.37 3.60 -13.22
N GLU A 56 -13.30 2.83 -13.41
CA GLU A 56 -13.32 1.53 -14.08
C GLU A 56 -13.58 0.36 -13.12
N SER A 57 -13.71 0.63 -11.82
CA SER A 57 -13.99 -0.37 -10.78
C SER A 57 -15.44 -0.29 -10.33
N GLU A 58 -16.10 -1.44 -10.13
CA GLU A 58 -17.44 -1.48 -9.54
C GLU A 58 -17.47 -0.91 -8.11
N HIS A 59 -16.35 -1.04 -7.39
CA HIS A 59 -16.21 -0.54 -6.02
C HIS A 59 -16.19 1.00 -5.92
N ILE A 60 -16.18 1.74 -7.04
CA ILE A 60 -16.37 3.21 -6.99
C ILE A 60 -17.75 3.57 -6.42
N ALA A 61 -18.74 2.68 -6.57
CA ALA A 61 -20.07 2.85 -6.00
C ALA A 61 -20.08 2.81 -4.47
N LEU A 62 -18.99 2.36 -3.83
CA LEU A 62 -18.87 2.29 -2.37
C LEU A 62 -18.44 3.62 -1.73
N ILE A 63 -18.00 4.61 -2.52
CA ILE A 63 -17.60 5.93 -2.02
C ILE A 63 -18.69 6.64 -1.17
N PRO A 64 -19.98 6.64 -1.56
CA PRO A 64 -21.03 7.31 -0.79
C PRO A 64 -21.33 6.64 0.56
N VAL A 65 -21.03 5.33 0.70
CA VAL A 65 -21.30 4.57 1.93
C VAL A 65 -20.08 4.52 2.84
N ASP A 66 -18.88 4.53 2.28
CA ASP A 66 -17.64 4.45 3.01
C ASP A 66 -16.55 5.33 2.39
N LYS A 67 -16.13 6.35 3.15
CA LYS A 67 -15.11 7.31 2.74
C LYS A 67 -13.74 6.70 2.50
N ARG A 68 -13.45 5.50 3.01
CA ARG A 68 -12.19 4.79 2.75
C ARG A 68 -11.98 4.55 1.25
N PHE A 69 -13.06 4.34 0.48
CA PHE A 69 -12.98 4.16 -0.97
C PHE A 69 -12.67 5.47 -1.73
N ASP A 70 -12.88 6.64 -1.11
CA ASP A 70 -12.51 7.94 -1.68
C ASP A 70 -11.10 8.36 -1.25
N SER A 71 -10.77 8.21 0.03
CA SER A 71 -9.45 8.55 0.55
C SER A 71 -8.35 7.58 0.10
N GLY A 72 -8.74 6.34 -0.20
CA GLY A 72 -7.84 5.23 -0.43
C GLY A 72 -7.45 4.50 0.85
N PHE A 73 -6.83 3.34 0.65
CA PHE A 73 -6.26 2.49 1.67
C PHE A 73 -4.74 2.62 1.64
N HIS A 74 -4.10 2.60 2.81
CA HIS A 74 -2.68 2.90 2.95
C HIS A 74 -2.02 1.96 3.96
N ALA A 75 -0.82 1.50 3.62
CA ALA A 75 0.06 0.81 4.56
C ALA A 75 1.42 1.50 4.53
N ASP A 76 1.99 1.71 5.71
CA ASP A 76 3.32 2.28 5.90
C ASP A 76 4.06 1.41 6.92
N LEU A 77 4.79 0.41 6.43
CA LEU A 77 5.39 -0.63 7.25
C LEU A 77 6.85 -0.29 7.57
N PRO A 78 7.29 -0.38 8.84
CA PRO A 78 8.67 -0.07 9.21
C PRO A 78 9.66 -1.05 8.57
N GLN A 79 10.83 -0.54 8.17
CA GLN A 79 11.94 -1.37 7.71
C GLN A 79 12.31 -2.42 8.80
N PRO A 80 12.59 -3.69 8.44
CA PRO A 80 12.94 -4.18 7.12
C PRO A 80 11.77 -4.75 6.28
N ALA A 81 10.57 -4.15 6.33
CA ALA A 81 9.43 -4.56 5.51
C ALA A 81 9.72 -4.46 4.00
N THR A 82 9.09 -5.36 3.22
CA THR A 82 9.18 -5.34 1.74
C THR A 82 7.99 -4.59 1.13
N LEU A 83 8.17 -4.05 -0.08
CA LEU A 83 7.05 -3.52 -0.87
C LEU A 83 5.93 -4.55 -1.09
N SER A 84 6.28 -5.82 -1.23
CA SER A 84 5.28 -6.90 -1.32
C SER A 84 4.47 -7.04 -0.04
N ALA A 85 5.08 -6.84 1.14
CA ALA A 85 4.34 -6.87 2.41
C ALA A 85 3.38 -5.69 2.51
N ALA A 86 3.83 -4.48 2.15
CA ALA A 86 2.97 -3.30 2.12
C ALA A 86 1.79 -3.47 1.14
N LEU A 87 2.04 -4.00 -0.06
CA LEU A 87 0.98 -4.31 -1.04
C LEU A 87 -0.08 -5.27 -0.47
N LEU A 88 0.36 -6.35 0.18
CA LEU A 88 -0.54 -7.36 0.73
C LEU A 88 -1.35 -6.81 1.91
N ASP A 89 -0.75 -5.96 2.73
CA ASP A 89 -1.43 -5.30 3.84
C ASP A 89 -2.58 -4.42 3.34
N VAL A 90 -2.30 -3.51 2.38
CA VAL A 90 -3.34 -2.66 1.78
C VAL A 90 -4.40 -3.48 1.06
N LEU A 91 -4.02 -4.58 0.40
CA LEU A 91 -4.96 -5.47 -0.27
C LEU A 91 -5.93 -6.10 0.75
N GLY A 92 -5.40 -6.56 1.89
CA GLY A 92 -6.21 -7.08 2.99
C GLY A 92 -7.17 -6.04 3.55
N GLN A 93 -6.71 -4.80 3.76
CA GLN A 93 -7.57 -3.70 4.23
C GLN A 93 -8.70 -3.41 3.23
N ALA A 94 -8.39 -3.33 1.94
CA ALA A 94 -9.38 -3.05 0.90
C ALA A 94 -10.44 -4.18 0.79
N LEU A 95 -10.01 -5.45 0.82
CA LEU A 95 -10.90 -6.59 0.78
C LEU A 95 -11.82 -6.67 2.01
N ALA A 96 -11.28 -6.39 3.20
CA ALA A 96 -12.08 -6.34 4.42
C ALA A 96 -13.16 -5.24 4.32
N ALA A 97 -12.81 -4.05 3.81
CA ALA A 97 -13.79 -2.97 3.63
C ALA A 97 -14.87 -3.29 2.59
N ILE A 98 -14.52 -4.02 1.53
CA ILE A 98 -15.50 -4.50 0.54
C ILE A 98 -16.48 -5.46 1.21
N GLN A 99 -15.97 -6.45 1.93
CA GLN A 99 -16.81 -7.41 2.65
C GLN A 99 -17.71 -6.73 3.69
N GLU A 100 -17.18 -5.78 4.46
CA GLU A 100 -17.97 -4.99 5.42
C GLU A 100 -19.12 -4.23 4.74
N ALA A 101 -18.90 -3.71 3.52
CA ALA A 101 -19.92 -3.01 2.76
C ALA A 101 -21.01 -3.95 2.23
N GLU A 102 -20.62 -5.13 1.75
CA GLU A 102 -21.54 -6.18 1.29
C GLU A 102 -22.44 -6.68 2.45
N GLU A 103 -21.85 -6.97 3.61
CA GLU A 103 -22.58 -7.41 4.80
C GLU A 103 -23.56 -6.33 5.31
N ALA A 104 -23.19 -5.05 5.20
CA ALA A 104 -24.07 -3.94 5.57
C ALA A 104 -25.26 -3.77 4.63
N GLU A 105 -25.10 -4.06 3.33
CA GLU A 105 -26.17 -4.05 2.34
C GLU A 105 -27.17 -5.19 2.58
N GLU A 106 -26.67 -6.41 2.85
CA GLU A 106 -27.51 -7.56 3.18
C GLU A 106 -28.31 -7.35 4.48
N ALA A 107 -27.69 -6.77 5.51
CA ALA A 107 -28.36 -6.48 6.79
C ALA A 107 -29.45 -5.40 6.68
N SER A 108 -29.46 -4.61 5.58
CA SER A 108 -30.42 -3.54 5.34
C SER A 108 -31.61 -3.97 4.47
N THR A 109 -31.61 -5.21 3.96
CA THR A 109 -32.64 -5.80 3.09
C THR A 109 -33.63 -6.65 3.89
#